data_AF-A0AAV2TA37-F1
#
_entry.id   AF-A0AAV2TA37-F1
#
_cell.length_a   1.000
_cell.length_b   1.000
_cell.length_c   1.000
_cell.angle_alpha   90.00
_cell.angle_beta   90.00
_cell.angle_gamma   90.00
#
_symmetry.space_group_name_H-M   'P 1'
#
loop_
_entity.id
_entity.type
_entity.pdbx_description
1 polymer ?
#
loop_
_entity_poly.entity_id
_entity_poly.type
_entity_poly.pdbx_seq_one_letter_code
_entity_poly.pdbx_strand_id
1 'polypeptide(L)' 'MKKEDIKQIFSEVDKDNSGLISASEFDEYIKSGKCHLDKATVDKIKNAIEKAKDSELNLDGFIQVLSG' A
#
# COMPACT_ATOMS: atom_id res chain seq x y z
N MET A 1 9.64 -2.53 -9.57
CA MET A 1 8.56 -1.61 -9.98
C MET A 1 9.13 -0.21 -10.14
N LYS A 2 8.61 0.61 -11.06
CA LYS A 2 8.99 2.03 -11.11
C LYS A 2 8.14 2.81 -10.10
N LYS A 3 8.65 3.95 -9.62
CA LYS A 3 7.90 4.85 -8.72
C LYS A 3 6.55 5.27 -9.32
N GLU A 4 6.46 5.38 -10.64
CA GLU A 4 5.24 5.73 -11.37
C GLU A 4 4.16 4.65 -11.24
N ASP A 5 4.51 3.38 -11.43
CA ASP A 5 3.58 2.24 -11.25
C ASP A 5 3.06 2.18 -9.80
N ILE A 6 3.97 2.40 -8.85
CA ILE A 6 3.66 2.38 -7.42
C ILE A 6 2.71 3.52 -7.07
N LYS A 7 2.92 4.71 -7.63
CA LYS A 7 2.06 5.86 -7.41
C LYS A 7 0.66 5.65 -7.97
N GLN A 8 0.53 4.94 -9.10
CA GLN A 8 -0.77 4.58 -9.65
C GLN A 8 -1.50 3.63 -8.71
N ILE A 9 -0.86 2.53 -8.28
CA ILE A 9 -1.43 1.59 -7.31
C ILE A 9 -1.79 2.32 -6.01
N PHE A 10 -0.91 3.20 -5.53
CA PHE A 10 -1.12 3.96 -4.31
C PHE A 10 -2.40 4.81 -4.42
N SER A 11 -2.57 5.53 -5.53
CA SER A 11 -3.76 6.34 -5.77
C SER A 11 -5.03 5.52 -6.00
N GLU A 12 -4.91 4.26 -6.42
CA GLU A 12 -6.04 3.33 -6.52
C GLU A 12 -6.46 2.73 -5.18
N VAL A 13 -5.51 2.60 -4.24
CA VAL A 13 -5.74 2.11 -2.88
C VAL A 13 -6.27 3.22 -1.97
N ASP A 14 -5.65 4.41 -2.02
CA ASP A 14 -5.99 5.60 -1.25
C ASP A 14 -7.33 6.18 -1.74
N LYS A 15 -8.43 5.62 -1.23
CA LYS A 15 -9.79 6.03 -1.61
C LYS A 15 -10.10 7.44 -1.12
N ASP A 16 -9.60 7.80 0.06
CA ASP A 16 -9.85 9.12 0.65
C ASP A 16 -8.96 10.20 0.05
N ASN A 17 -7.98 9.83 -0.79
CA ASN A 17 -6.96 10.74 -1.34
C ASN A 17 -6.22 11.50 -0.22
N SER A 18 -6.03 10.81 0.90
CA SER A 18 -5.36 11.34 2.09
C SER A 18 -3.84 11.48 1.85
N GLY A 19 -3.30 10.79 0.85
CA GLY A 19 -1.87 10.66 0.61
C GLY A 19 -1.20 9.62 1.50
N LEU A 20 -1.99 8.83 2.23
CA LEU A 20 -1.59 7.76 3.14
C LEU A 20 -2.45 6.52 2.87
N ILE A 21 -1.87 5.33 3.08
CA ILE A 21 -2.61 4.07 2.98
C ILE A 21 -2.75 3.48 4.37
N SER A 22 -3.97 3.39 4.85
CA SER A 22 -4.31 2.67 6.06
C SER A 22 -4.42 1.15 5.81
N ALA A 23 -4.28 0.37 6.88
CA ALA A 23 -4.42 -1.09 6.78
C ALA A 23 -5.80 -1.50 6.26
N SER A 24 -6.82 -0.72 6.57
CA SER A 24 -8.21 -0.93 6.14
C SER A 24 -8.39 -0.70 4.64
N GLU A 25 -7.84 0.39 4.10
CA GLU A 25 -7.92 0.69 2.66
C GLU A 25 -7.17 -0.34 1.83
N PHE A 26 -6.00 -0.77 2.31
CA PHE A 26 -5.23 -1.80 1.65
C PHE A 26 -5.96 -3.16 1.66
N ASP A 27 -6.57 -3.53 2.79
CA ASP A 27 -7.35 -4.77 2.93
C ASP A 27 -8.60 -4.75 2.03
N GLU A 28 -9.29 -3.60 1.94
CA GLU A 28 -10.39 -3.39 0.98
C GLU A 28 -9.92 -3.52 -0.47
N TYR A 29 -8.77 -2.94 -0.84
CA TYR A 29 -8.23 -3.02 -2.18
C TYR A 29 -7.87 -4.47 -2.58
N ILE A 30 -7.29 -5.24 -1.66
CA ILE A 30 -7.02 -6.67 -1.85
C ILE A 30 -8.32 -7.45 -2.00
N LYS A 31 -9.30 -7.22 -1.13
CA LYS A 31 -10.63 -7.86 -1.21
C LYS A 31 -11.40 -7.47 -2.47
N SER A 32 -11.16 -6.28 -3.00
CA SER A 32 -11.73 -5.82 -4.26
C SER A 32 -11.21 -6.59 -5.47
N GLY A 33 -10.17 -7.44 -5.32
CA GLY A 33 -9.60 -8.24 -6.41
C GLY A 33 -8.83 -7.41 -7.45
N LYS A 34 -8.62 -6.11 -7.18
CA LYS A 34 -7.82 -5.20 -8.02
C LYS A 34 -6.32 -5.28 -7.70
N CYS A 35 -5.97 -5.96 -6.62
CA CYS A 35 -4.59 -6.08 -6.19
C CYS A 35 -3.85 -7.12 -7.04
N HIS A 36 -2.93 -6.65 -7.87
CA HIS A 36 -2.06 -7.51 -8.69
C HIS A 36 -0.78 -7.94 -7.93
N LEU A 37 -0.70 -7.66 -6.62
CA LEU A 37 0.44 -7.98 -5.79
C LEU A 37 0.34 -9.41 -5.25
N ASP A 38 1.48 -10.07 -5.11
CA ASP A 38 1.55 -11.38 -4.49
C ASP A 38 1.27 -11.29 -2.98
N LYS A 39 0.80 -12.38 -2.39
CA LYS A 39 0.48 -12.46 -0.95
C LYS A 39 1.69 -12.09 -0.09
N ALA A 40 2.91 -12.44 -0.51
CA ALA A 40 4.12 -12.06 0.22
C ALA A 40 4.34 -10.55 0.25
N THR A 41 4.07 -9.87 -0.86
CA THR A 41 4.19 -8.41 -0.98
C THR A 41 3.10 -7.70 -0.18
N VAL A 42 1.88 -8.22 -0.23
CA VAL A 42 0.76 -7.77 0.58
C VAL A 42 1.10 -7.83 2.07
N ASP A 43 1.65 -8.95 2.53
CA ASP A 43 2.02 -9.14 3.94
C ASP A 43 3.12 -8.17 4.38
N LYS A 44 4.13 -7.95 3.52
CA LYS A 44 5.15 -6.92 3.76
C LYS A 44 4.56 -5.52 3.91
N ILE A 45 3.64 -5.13 3.03
CA ILE A 45 2.99 -3.82 3.07
C ILE A 45 2.16 -3.69 4.34
N LYS A 46 1.35 -4.70 4.65
CA LYS A 46 0.51 -4.72 5.85
C LYS A 46 1.34 -4.60 7.11
N ASN A 47 2.44 -5.35 7.19
CA ASN A 47 3.37 -5.28 8.31
C ASN A 47 4.06 -3.90 8.41
N ALA A 48 4.38 -3.27 7.28
CA ALA A 48 4.93 -1.93 7.27
C ALA A 48 3.92 -0.88 7.74
N ILE A 49 2.64 -1.02 7.39
CA ILE A 49 1.55 -0.18 7.89
C ILE A 49 1.40 -0.35 9.41
N GLU A 50 1.38 -1.59 9.92
CA GLU A 50 1.29 -1.86 11.37
C GLU A 50 2.51 -1.34 12.16
N LYS A 51 3.69 -1.31 11.53
CA LYS A 51 4.91 -0.73 12.13
C LYS A 51 4.98 0.78 12.00
N ALA A 52 4.15 1.38 11.14
CA ALA A 52 4.10 2.82 11.00
C ALA A 52 3.48 3.44 12.25
N LYS A 53 3.99 4.61 12.63
CA LYS A 53 3.61 5.29 13.88
C LYS A 53 2.11 5.66 13.94
N ASP A 54 1.47 5.80 12.78
CA ASP A 54 0.06 6.18 12.66
C ASP A 54 -0.85 5.02 12.20
N SER A 55 -0.34 3.80 12.07
CA SER A 55 -1.04 2.72 11.36
C SER A 55 -1.41 3.07 9.91
N GLU A 56 -0.66 4.01 9.34
CA GLU A 56 -0.81 4.51 7.97
C GLU A 56 0.57 4.60 7.32
N LEU A 57 0.64 4.23 6.04
CA LEU A 57 1.87 4.20 5.28
C LEU A 57 1.83 5.22 4.16
N ASN A 58 2.84 6.09 4.12
CA ASN A 58 2.97 7.06 3.04
C ASN A 58 3.54 6.42 1.77
N LEU A 59 3.48 7.16 0.65
CA LEU A 59 4.01 6.74 -0.64
C LEU A 59 5.47 6.26 -0.55
N ASP A 60 6.32 6.93 0.24
CA ASP A 60 7.74 6.60 0.37
C ASP A 60 7.95 5.22 1.03
N GLY A 61 7.27 4.97 2.15
CA GLY A 61 7.26 3.66 2.81
C GLY A 61 6.70 2.57 1.90
N PHE A 62 5.67 2.88 1.11
CA PHE A 62 5.09 1.95 0.15
C PHE A 62 6.10 1.60 -0.95
N ILE A 63 6.82 2.60 -1.47
CA ILE A 63 7.91 2.41 -2.44
C ILE A 63 9.03 1.58 -1.84
N GLN A 64 9.41 1.84 -0.59
CA GLN A 64 10.50 1.14 0.08
C GLN A 64 10.19 -0.34 0.26
N VAL A 65 8.93 -0.68 0.58
CA VAL A 65 8.48 -2.07 0.69
C VAL A 65 8.41 -2.78 -0.66
N LEU A 66 7.98 -2.07 -1.71
CA LEU A 66 7.85 -2.63 -3.06
C LEU A 66 9.17 -2.68 -3.85
N SER A 67 10.15 -1.85 -3.46
CA SER A 67 11.48 -1.78 -4.06
C SER A 67 12.55 -2.55 -3.28
N GLY A 68 12.19 -3.09 -2.10
CA GLY A 68 13.04 -3.87 -1.21
C GLY A 68 12.84 -5.38 -1.33
#